data_AF-A0A967WC38-F1
#
_entry.id   AF-A0A967WC38-F1
#
_cell.length_a   1.000
_cell.length_b   1.000
_cell.length_c   1.000
_cell.angle_alpha   90.00
_cell.angle_beta   90.00
_cell.angle_gamma   90.00
#
_symmetry.space_group_name_H-M   'P 1'
#
loop_
_entity.id
_entity.type
_entity.pdbx_description
1 polymer ?
#
loop_
_entity_poly.entity_id
_entity_poly.type
_entity_poly.pdbx_seq_one_letter_code
_entity_poly.pdbx_strand_id
1 'polypeptide(L)'
;MWVSSIRMAYKGRNTAASSRLLGTVAVRDANQEPVAGAHVVVEFEYPNGWVWLTSAETDGKGTASFRILRPDSGTYELCVTTASKAGWEYIPALNHETCETLRVP
;
A
#
# COMPACT_ATOMS: atom_id res chain seq x y z
N MET A 1 -3.95 -13.32 -9.59
CA MET A 1 -3.01 -12.42 -8.90
C MET A 1 -3.47 -12.19 -7.47
N TRP A 2 -2.55 -11.90 -6.56
CA TRP A 2 -2.83 -11.62 -5.15
C TRP A 2 -1.78 -10.66 -4.56
N VAL A 3 -2.08 -10.09 -3.40
CA VAL A 3 -1.16 -9.26 -2.63
C VAL A 3 -0.15 -10.15 -1.90
N SER A 4 1.13 -10.02 -2.24
CA SER A 4 2.19 -10.81 -1.62
C SER A 4 2.80 -10.15 -0.38
N SER A 5 2.75 -8.81 -0.30
CA SER A 5 3.25 -8.05 0.84
C SER A 5 2.76 -6.61 0.80
N ILE A 6 2.63 -6.03 1.97
CA ILE A 6 2.35 -4.62 2.21
C ILE A 6 3.46 -4.10 3.11
N ARG A 7 4.11 -3.00 2.74
CA ARG A 7 5.18 -2.41 3.56
C ARG A 7 4.97 -0.94 3.74
N MET A 8 5.15 -0.47 4.97
CA MET A 8 5.10 0.93 5.33
C MET A 8 6.46 1.41 5.85
N ALA A 9 6.84 2.63 5.47
CA ALA A 9 8.08 3.25 5.91
C ALA A 9 7.92 4.75 6.13
N TYR A 10 8.33 5.21 7.31
CA TYR A 10 8.39 6.64 7.63
C TYR A 10 9.81 7.18 7.33
N LYS A 11 9.86 8.33 6.66
CA LYS A 11 11.09 9.08 6.42
C LYS A 11 10.90 10.50 6.95
N GLY A 12 11.31 10.74 8.19
CA GLY A 12 11.53 12.08 8.72
C GLY A 12 12.94 12.57 8.36
N ARG A 13 13.05 13.78 7.81
CA ARG A 13 14.27 14.60 7.99
C ARG A 13 13.97 15.59 9.11
N ASN A 14 14.99 16.16 9.74
CA ASN A 14 15.00 17.05 10.93
C ASN A 14 13.95 18.18 11.01
N THR A 15 13.05 18.34 10.04
CA THR A 15 11.85 19.19 10.12
C THR A 15 10.62 18.46 9.55
N ALA A 16 9.50 18.53 10.28
CA ALA A 16 8.22 17.90 9.90
C ALA A 16 7.78 18.25 8.47
N ALA A 17 8.16 19.43 7.96
CA ALA A 17 7.87 19.91 6.61
C ALA A 17 8.37 19.00 5.47
N SER A 18 9.36 18.15 5.72
CA SER A 18 9.95 17.22 4.74
C SER A 18 9.68 15.74 5.03
N SER A 19 8.90 15.46 6.08
CA SER A 19 8.56 14.10 6.47
C SER A 19 7.55 13.47 5.51
N ARG A 20 7.65 12.14 5.34
CA ARG A 20 6.73 11.36 4.51
C ARG A 20 6.56 9.96 5.05
N LEU A 21 5.34 9.45 4.92
CA LEU A 21 5.01 8.05 5.06
C LEU A 21 4.87 7.45 3.66
N LEU A 22 5.51 6.32 3.43
CA LEU A 22 5.45 5.56 2.18
C LEU A 22 4.74 4.24 2.45
N GLY A 23 3.73 3.92 1.65
CA GLY A 23 3.11 2.60 1.60
C GLY A 23 3.43 1.93 0.26
N THR A 24 3.75 0.65 0.28
CA THR A 24 4.00 -0.12 -0.93
C THR A 24 3.26 -1.45 -0.87
N VAL A 25 2.60 -1.81 -1.96
CA VAL A 25 1.84 -3.06 -2.09
C VAL A 25 2.42 -3.85 -3.26
N ALA A 26 2.87 -5.07 -3.00
CA ALA A 26 3.38 -5.96 -4.04
C ALA A 26 2.30 -6.94 -4.49
N VAL A 27 2.13 -7.09 -5.79
CA VAL A 27 1.17 -8.00 -6.43
C VAL A 27 1.91 -9.06 -7.23
N ARG A 28 1.54 -10.32 -7.02
CA ARG A 28 2.16 -11.50 -7.65
C ARG A 28 1.12 -12.37 -8.35
N ASP A 29 1.60 -13.18 -9.28
CA ASP A 29 0.83 -14.22 -9.93
C ASP A 29 1.13 -15.63 -9.37
N ALA A 30 0.47 -16.64 -9.95
CA ALA A 30 0.60 -18.06 -9.57
C ALA A 30 2.04 -18.58 -9.60
N ASN A 31 2.89 -18.01 -10.44
CA ASN A 31 4.30 -18.38 -10.59
C ASN A 31 5.23 -17.52 -9.71
N GLN A 32 4.66 -16.68 -8.83
CA GLN A 32 5.35 -15.68 -8.01
C GLN A 32 6.03 -14.57 -8.82
N GLU A 33 5.63 -14.38 -10.08
CA GLU A 33 6.12 -13.30 -10.92
C GLU A 33 5.43 -11.97 -10.57
N PRO A 34 6.14 -10.82 -10.71
CA PRO A 34 5.55 -9.51 -10.48
C PRO A 34 4.46 -9.20 -11.50
N VAL A 35 3.29 -8.76 -11.05
CA VAL A 35 2.21 -8.32 -11.95
C VAL A 35 2.29 -6.81 -12.12
N ALA A 36 2.83 -6.34 -13.24
CA ALA A 36 2.84 -4.93 -13.60
C ALA A 36 1.49 -4.44 -14.15
N GLY A 37 1.17 -3.14 -14.00
CA GLY A 37 -0.07 -2.52 -14.48
C GLY A 37 -1.37 -2.99 -13.80
N ALA A 38 -1.30 -3.66 -12.65
CA ALA A 38 -2.47 -3.90 -11.81
C ALA A 38 -2.87 -2.62 -11.06
N HIS A 39 -4.15 -2.29 -11.12
CA HIS A 39 -4.75 -1.19 -10.37
C HIS A 39 -5.06 -1.67 -8.95
N VAL A 40 -4.38 -1.10 -7.95
CA VAL A 40 -4.51 -1.46 -6.54
C VAL A 40 -5.22 -0.32 -5.81
N VAL A 41 -6.29 -0.65 -5.09
CA VAL A 41 -7.04 0.27 -4.24
C VAL A 41 -6.75 -0.05 -2.78
N VAL A 42 -6.47 0.99 -2.00
CA VAL A 42 -6.14 0.89 -0.58
C VAL A 42 -6.93 1.90 0.24
N GLU A 43 -7.18 1.55 1.49
CA GLU A 43 -7.65 2.45 2.54
C GLU A 43 -6.49 2.77 3.48
N PHE A 44 -6.28 4.06 3.74
CA PHE A 44 -5.43 4.53 4.83
C PHE A 44 -6.30 4.98 6.00
N GLU A 45 -6.15 4.34 7.15
CA GLU A 45 -6.67 4.89 8.40
C GLU A 45 -5.59 5.76 9.06
N TYR A 46 -5.96 7.00 9.36
CA TYR A 46 -5.11 7.99 10.01
C TYR A 46 -5.23 7.86 11.54
N PRO A 47 -4.26 8.37 12.32
CA PRO A 47 -4.30 8.31 13.79
C PRO A 47 -5.55 8.93 14.43
N ASN A 48 -6.22 9.84 13.72
CA ASN A 48 -7.45 10.49 14.14
C ASN A 48 -8.73 9.72 13.74
N GLY A 49 -8.60 8.51 13.18
CA GLY A 49 -9.70 7.68 12.68
C GLY A 49 -10.22 8.11 11.30
N TRP A 50 -9.61 9.11 10.65
CA TRP A 50 -10.00 9.48 9.29
C TRP A 50 -9.54 8.42 8.30
N VAL A 51 -10.44 7.99 7.41
CA VAL A 51 -10.15 7.00 6.38
C VAL A 51 -10.00 7.66 5.02
N TRP A 52 -8.89 7.38 4.33
CA TRP A 52 -8.61 7.84 2.98
C TRP A 52 -8.53 6.69 1.99
N LEU A 53 -9.50 6.63 1.07
CA LEU A 53 -9.47 5.69 -0.06
C LEU A 53 -8.63 6.27 -1.21
N THR A 54 -7.65 5.51 -1.69
CA THR A 54 -6.79 5.91 -2.80
C THR A 54 -6.35 4.71 -3.63
N SER A 55 -5.78 4.94 -4.81
CA SER A 55 -5.38 3.89 -5.73
C SER A 55 -4.09 4.21 -6.48
N ALA A 56 -3.34 3.18 -6.86
CA ALA A 56 -2.14 3.30 -7.69
C ALA A 56 -1.99 2.08 -8.59
N GLU A 57 -1.29 2.25 -9.71
CA GLU A 57 -0.90 1.13 -10.57
C GLU A 57 0.45 0.55 -10.13
N THR A 58 0.56 -0.77 -10.20
CA THR A 58 1.83 -1.46 -9.97
C THR A 58 2.83 -1.18 -11.08
N ASP A 59 4.08 -0.91 -10.73
CA ASP A 59 5.18 -0.73 -11.68
C ASP A 59 5.67 -2.07 -12.29
N GLY A 60 6.76 -2.03 -13.06
CA GLY A 60 7.41 -3.22 -13.65
C GLY A 60 7.93 -4.25 -12.63
N LYS A 61 7.98 -3.91 -11.34
CA LYS A 61 8.32 -4.82 -10.24
C LYS A 61 7.06 -5.33 -9.51
N GLY A 62 5.88 -5.07 -10.05
CA GLY A 62 4.60 -5.45 -9.46
C GLY A 62 4.30 -4.68 -8.18
N THR A 63 4.83 -3.47 -8.02
CA THR A 63 4.69 -2.68 -6.78
C THR A 63 3.87 -1.41 -7.02
N ALA A 64 2.74 -1.29 -6.33
CA ALA A 64 1.97 -0.05 -6.24
C ALA A 64 2.49 0.78 -5.06
N SER A 65 2.70 2.09 -5.25
CA SER A 65 3.31 2.97 -4.25
C SER A 65 2.39 4.14 -3.89
N PHE A 66 2.25 4.37 -2.59
CA PHE A 66 1.44 5.43 -2.00
C PHE A 66 2.29 6.31 -1.09
N ARG A 67 1.86 7.57 -0.91
CA ARG A 67 2.56 8.48 -0.01
C ARG A 67 1.60 9.41 0.74
N ILE A 68 1.91 9.65 2.01
CA ILE A 68 1.36 10.75 2.80
C ILE A 68 2.51 11.72 3.07
N LEU A 69 2.32 12.98 2.71
CA LEU A 69 3.29 14.04 2.98
C LEU A 69 2.94 14.70 4.31
N ARG A 70 3.96 14.98 5.13
CA ARG A 70 3.79 15.57 6.47
C ARG A 70 2.75 14.79 7.29
N PRO A 71 2.94 13.46 7.51
CA PRO A 71 2.04 12.70 8.37
C PRO A 71 2.09 13.25 9.80
N ASP A 72 0.96 13.20 10.49
CA ASP A 72 0.87 13.46 11.92
C ASP A 72 1.54 12.32 12.70
N SER A 73 1.90 12.57 13.96
CA SER A 73 2.35 11.51 14.86
C SER A 73 1.19 10.56 15.17
N GLY A 74 1.48 9.26 15.29
CA GLY A 74 0.48 8.25 15.66
C GLY A 74 0.51 7.05 14.74
N THR A 75 -0.46 6.15 14.91
CA THR A 75 -0.54 4.92 14.15
C THR A 75 -1.36 5.12 12.88
N TYR A 76 -0.77 4.75 11.75
CA TYR A 76 -1.45 4.63 10.48
C TYR A 76 -1.65 3.14 10.16
N GLU A 77 -2.76 2.82 9.51
CA GLU A 77 -3.00 1.51 8.90
C GLU A 77 -3.21 1.68 7.40
N LEU A 78 -2.63 0.79 6.60
CA LEU A 78 -2.91 0.67 5.16
C LEU A 78 -3.49 -0.71 4.91
N CYS A 79 -4.70 -0.78 4.37
CA CYS A 79 -5.37 -2.01 3.97
C CYS A 79 -5.63 -2.04 2.47
N VAL A 80 -5.35 -3.16 1.81
CA VAL A 80 -5.74 -3.37 0.40
C VAL A 80 -7.21 -3.78 0.37
N THR A 81 -8.03 -3.01 -0.33
CA THR A 81 -9.44 -3.33 -0.54
C THR A 81 -9.63 -4.21 -1.77
N THR A 82 -8.96 -3.88 -2.87
CA THR A 82 -9.01 -4.66 -4.10
C THR A 82 -7.80 -4.43 -5.01
N ALA A 83 -7.55 -5.39 -5.89
CA ALA A 83 -6.64 -5.24 -7.02
C ALA A 83 -7.34 -5.72 -8.32
N SER A 84 -7.13 -5.03 -9.43
CA SER A 84 -7.73 -5.39 -10.72
C SER A 84 -6.79 -5.17 -11.90
N LYS A 85 -6.92 -6.01 -12.92
CA LYS A 85 -6.19 -5.89 -14.19
C LYS A 85 -6.94 -6.67 -15.26
N ALA A 86 -7.09 -6.10 -16.46
CA ALA A 86 -7.81 -6.76 -17.55
C ALA A 86 -7.17 -8.10 -17.92
N GLY A 87 -7.98 -9.17 -17.97
CA GLY A 87 -7.50 -10.54 -18.23
C GLY A 87 -6.87 -11.25 -17.03
N TRP A 88 -6.92 -10.66 -15.84
CA TRP A 88 -6.42 -11.25 -14.60
C TRP A 88 -7.55 -11.40 -13.59
N GLU A 89 -7.58 -12.55 -12.91
CA GLU A 89 -8.41 -12.75 -11.74
C GLU A 89 -7.64 -12.34 -10.49
N TYR A 90 -8.21 -11.48 -9.66
CA TYR A 90 -7.70 -11.21 -8.32
C TYR A 90 -8.32 -12.19 -7.34
N ILE A 91 -7.48 -12.86 -6.54
CA ILE A 91 -7.89 -13.91 -5.60
C ILE A 91 -7.50 -13.47 -4.18
N PRO A 92 -8.37 -12.72 -3.47
CA PRO A 92 -8.06 -12.18 -2.14
C PRO A 92 -7.72 -13.26 -1.10
N ALA A 93 -8.28 -14.46 -1.24
CA ALA A 93 -8.03 -15.58 -0.34
C ALA A 93 -6.57 -16.08 -0.39
N LEU A 94 -5.81 -15.70 -1.43
CA LEU A 94 -4.38 -15.99 -1.56
C LEU A 94 -3.49 -14.83 -1.09
N ASN A 95 -4.06 -13.72 -0.62
CA ASN A 95 -3.27 -12.64 -0.07
C ASN A 95 -2.48 -13.15 1.15
N HIS A 96 -1.18 -12.82 1.18
CA HIS A 96 -0.35 -13.12 2.34
C HIS A 96 -0.55 -12.08 3.44
N GLU A 97 -0.90 -10.86 3.04
CA GLU A 97 -1.14 -9.73 3.92
C GLU A 97 -2.28 -8.89 3.31
N THR A 98 -3.17 -8.39 4.17
CA THR A 98 -4.29 -7.52 3.76
C THR A 98 -4.16 -6.11 4.32
N CYS A 99 -3.48 -5.96 5.46
CA CYS A 99 -3.20 -4.68 6.09
C CYS A 99 -1.77 -4.64 6.64
N GLU A 100 -1.23 -3.43 6.81
CA GLU A 100 0.03 -3.14 7.48
C GLU A 100 -0.15 -1.90 8.37
N THR A 101 0.57 -1.83 9.48
CA THR A 101 0.52 -0.66 10.37
C THR A 101 1.89 -0.04 10.55
N LEU A 102 1.93 1.28 10.73
CA LEU A 102 3.15 1.98 11.11
C LEU A 102 2.85 3.11 12.09
N ARG A 103 3.60 3.12 13.19
CA ARG A 103 3.61 4.26 14.11
C ARG A 103 4.63 5.31 13.65
N VAL A 104 4.13 6.50 13.35
CA VAL A 104 4.93 7.71 13.15
C VAL A 104 5.24 8.33 14.53
N PRO A 105 6.51 8.61 14.84
CA PRO A 105 6.91 9.20 16.13
C PRO A 105 6.43 10.65 16.30
#